data_AF-M5NXG5-F1
#
_entry.id   AF-M5NXG5-F1
#
_cell.length_a   1.000
_cell.length_b   1.000
_cell.length_c   1.000
_cell.angle_alpha   90.00
_cell.angle_beta   90.00
_cell.angle_gamma   90.00
#
_symmetry.space_group_name_H-M   'P 1'
#
loop_
_entity.id
_entity.type
_entity.pdbx_description
1 polymer ?
#
loop_
_entity_poly.entity_id
_entity_poly.type
_entity_poly.pdbx_seq_one_letter_code
_entity_poly.pdbx_strand_id
1 'polypeptide(L)'
;MENKEHMHMPGAAPQPDVPFPQYPQSEALAHQIKCPLFPHLKPVTLCTIAPFVHYGLNEAQATSYRHAMEEVAAMAYLMGMGIDPHLAYYTVESWEINEKFY
;
A
#
# COMPACT_ATOMS: atom_id res chain seq x y z
N MET A 1 29.04 -15.34 -28.48
CA MET A 1 28.19 -14.14 -28.40
C MET A 1 26.87 -14.60 -27.82
N GLU A 2 26.75 -14.56 -26.49
CA GLU A 2 25.57 -15.03 -25.76
C GLU A 2 24.47 -13.96 -25.78
N ASN A 3 23.26 -14.42 -26.08
CA ASN A 3 22.06 -13.61 -26.24
C ASN A 3 21.56 -13.08 -24.89
N LYS A 4 21.45 -11.74 -24.80
CA LYS A 4 20.73 -11.01 -23.75
C LYS A 4 19.22 -11.13 -24.00
N GLU A 5 18.58 -12.12 -23.37
CA GLU A 5 17.12 -12.13 -23.25
C GLU A 5 16.73 -11.11 -22.17
N HIS A 6 16.32 -9.93 -22.62
CA HIS A 6 15.70 -8.92 -21.77
C HIS A 6 14.31 -9.44 -21.38
N MET A 7 14.18 -9.84 -20.12
CA MET A 7 12.90 -10.16 -19.50
C MET A 7 12.11 -8.85 -19.35
N HIS A 8 11.36 -8.49 -20.41
CA HIS A 8 10.46 -7.35 -20.40
C HIS A 8 9.19 -7.76 -19.66
N MET A 9 9.14 -7.49 -18.36
CA MET A 9 7.89 -7.51 -17.60
C MET A 9 7.09 -6.28 -18.04
N PRO A 10 5.90 -6.42 -18.65
CA PRO A 10 5.06 -5.27 -18.93
C PRO A 10 4.62 -4.69 -17.59
N GLY A 11 5.17 -3.52 -17.24
CA GLY A 11 4.69 -2.75 -16.10
C GLY A 11 3.21 -2.46 -16.30
N ALA A 12 2.37 -2.93 -15.37
CA ALA A 12 0.95 -2.59 -15.38
C ALA A 12 0.81 -1.07 -15.30
N ALA A 13 0.22 -0.46 -16.32
CA ALA A 13 -0.03 0.97 -16.34
C ALA A 13 -0.92 1.33 -15.13
N PRO A 14 -0.62 2.43 -14.40
CA PRO A 14 -1.46 2.89 -13.30
C PRO A 14 -2.88 3.11 -13.84
N GLN A 15 -3.84 2.41 -13.22
CA GLN A 15 -5.24 2.55 -13.58
C GLN A 15 -5.75 3.92 -13.07
N PRO A 16 -6.53 4.67 -13.87
CA PRO A 16 -7.09 5.96 -13.46
C PRO A 16 -8.01 5.79 -12.25
N ASP A 17 -8.18 6.84 -11.45
CA ASP A 17 -9.07 6.97 -10.27
C ASP A 17 -10.35 6.13 -10.40
N VAL A 18 -10.27 4.86 -10.03
CA VAL A 18 -11.42 3.97 -9.98
C VAL A 18 -12.12 4.25 -8.65
N PRO A 19 -13.43 4.52 -8.64
CA PRO A 19 -14.21 4.54 -7.41
C PRO A 19 -13.91 3.25 -6.63
N PHE A 20 -13.71 3.39 -5.31
CA PHE A 20 -13.43 2.24 -4.43
C PHE A 20 -14.38 1.08 -4.78
N PRO A 21 -13.85 -0.13 -5.09
CA PRO A 21 -14.69 -1.25 -5.47
C PRO A 21 -15.72 -1.50 -4.38
N GLN A 22 -17.00 -1.39 -4.74
CA GLN A 22 -18.07 -1.73 -3.81
C GLN A 22 -18.13 -3.25 -3.69
N TYR A 23 -18.26 -3.77 -2.47
CA TYR A 23 -18.42 -5.20 -2.22
C TYR A 23 -19.76 -5.44 -1.50
N PRO A 24 -20.91 -5.31 -2.19
CA PRO A 24 -22.21 -5.25 -1.53
C PRO A 24 -22.52 -6.49 -0.70
N GLN A 25 -22.06 -7.66 -1.13
CA GLN A 25 -22.21 -8.91 -0.39
C GLN A 25 -21.37 -8.91 0.89
N SER A 26 -20.11 -8.51 0.81
CA SER A 26 -19.20 -8.43 1.96
C SER A 26 -19.67 -7.39 2.98
N GLU A 27 -20.21 -6.27 2.53
CA GLU A 27 -20.81 -5.23 3.36
C GLU A 27 -22.07 -5.73 4.09
N ALA A 28 -22.99 -6.39 3.35
CA ALA A 28 -24.18 -6.98 3.94
C ALA A 28 -23.84 -8.06 5.00
N LEU A 29 -22.78 -8.84 4.77
CA LEU A 29 -22.28 -9.82 5.74
C LEU A 29 -21.63 -9.15 6.95
N ALA A 30 -20.86 -8.06 6.75
CA ALA A 30 -20.20 -7.34 7.82
C ALA A 30 -21.20 -6.81 8.88
N HIS A 31 -22.38 -6.36 8.47
CA HIS A 31 -23.45 -5.93 9.39
C HIS A 31 -24.04 -7.07 10.25
N GLN A 32 -23.83 -8.33 9.88
CA GLN A 32 -24.33 -9.50 10.61
C GLN A 32 -23.29 -10.09 11.58
N ILE A 33 -22.05 -9.61 11.54
CA ILE A 33 -20.95 -10.08 12.38
C ILE A 33 -21.20 -9.63 13.84
N LYS A 34 -21.36 -10.59 14.75
CA LYS A 34 -21.59 -10.34 16.18
C LYS A 34 -20.31 -10.33 17.02
N CYS A 35 -19.22 -10.89 16.51
CA CYS A 35 -17.91 -10.94 17.16
C CYS A 35 -16.80 -10.77 16.11
N PRO A 36 -15.65 -10.16 16.45
CA PRO A 36 -14.60 -9.91 15.48
C PRO A 36 -14.13 -11.20 14.78
N LEU A 37 -13.98 -11.14 13.46
CA LEU A 37 -13.30 -12.19 12.72
C LEU A 37 -11.80 -12.12 13.02
N PHE A 38 -11.19 -13.27 13.28
CA PHE A 38 -9.74 -13.41 13.54
C PHE A 38 -9.18 -12.39 14.55
N PRO A 39 -9.72 -12.32 15.79
CA PRO A 39 -9.34 -11.28 16.75
C PRO A 39 -7.84 -11.30 17.13
N HIS A 40 -7.19 -12.47 17.02
CA HIS A 40 -5.77 -12.64 17.26
C HIS A 40 -4.87 -11.93 16.23
N LEU A 41 -5.40 -11.60 15.04
CA LEU A 41 -4.64 -10.88 14.02
C LEU A 41 -4.52 -9.38 14.32
N LYS A 42 -5.49 -8.80 15.03
CA LYS A 42 -5.49 -7.35 15.34
C LYS A 42 -4.16 -6.82 15.90
N PRO A 43 -3.57 -7.39 16.98
CA PRO A 43 -2.33 -6.85 17.54
C PRO A 43 -1.17 -6.95 16.55
N VAL A 44 -0.97 -8.10 15.91
CA VAL A 44 0.14 -8.29 14.98
C VAL A 44 -0.02 -7.40 13.75
N THR A 45 -1.23 -7.28 13.18
CA THR A 45 -1.50 -6.39 12.05
C THR A 45 -1.23 -4.94 12.41
N LEU A 46 -1.78 -4.43 13.53
CA LEU A 46 -1.60 -3.03 13.91
C LEU A 46 -0.15 -2.70 14.26
N CYS A 47 0.57 -3.59 14.96
CA CYS A 47 1.99 -3.41 15.23
C CYS A 47 2.83 -3.44 13.94
N THR A 48 2.50 -4.32 12.99
CA THR A 48 3.22 -4.44 11.72
C THR A 48 3.08 -3.17 10.88
N ILE A 49 1.88 -2.58 10.84
CA ILE A 49 1.64 -1.38 10.02
C ILE A 49 1.97 -0.07 10.74
N ALA A 50 2.15 -0.08 12.07
CA ALA A 50 2.31 1.13 12.86
C ALA A 50 3.42 2.06 12.35
N PRO A 51 4.64 1.61 12.01
CA PRO A 51 5.70 2.49 11.52
C PRO A 51 5.29 3.27 10.26
N PHE A 52 4.58 2.62 9.33
CA PHE A 52 4.11 3.24 8.08
C PHE A 52 3.01 4.27 8.32
N VAL A 53 2.10 4.00 9.27
CA VAL A 53 1.06 4.96 9.64
C VAL A 53 1.68 6.21 10.29
N HIS A 54 2.67 6.03 11.18
CA HIS A 54 3.37 7.17 11.78
C HIS A 54 4.15 7.97 10.73
N TYR A 55 4.83 7.28 9.81
CA TYR A 55 5.48 7.91 8.66
C TYR A 55 4.48 8.76 7.85
N GLY A 56 3.37 8.17 7.39
CA GLY A 56 2.37 8.89 6.59
C GLY A 56 1.73 10.08 7.33
N LEU A 57 1.51 9.97 8.65
CA LEU A 57 1.01 11.10 9.45
C LEU A 57 2.04 12.24 9.59
N ASN A 58 3.32 11.93 9.57
CA ASN A 58 4.39 12.94 9.55
C ASN A 58 4.52 13.55 8.15
N GLU A 59 4.52 12.71 7.12
CA GLU A 59 4.61 13.10 5.72
C GLU A 59 3.46 14.03 5.31
N ALA A 60 2.24 13.71 5.74
CA ALA A 60 1.05 14.54 5.49
C ALA A 60 1.16 15.97 6.07
N GLN A 61 2.04 16.22 7.06
CA GLN A 61 2.29 17.56 7.57
C GLN A 61 3.19 18.38 6.64
N ALA A 62 4.03 17.72 5.84
CA ALA A 62 4.96 18.33 4.90
C ALA A 62 4.41 18.38 3.46
N THR A 63 3.60 17.39 3.07
CA THR A 63 3.04 17.25 1.73
C THR A 63 1.51 17.38 1.74
N SER A 64 0.77 16.27 1.70
CA SER A 64 -0.69 16.22 1.81
C SER A 64 -1.17 14.86 2.29
N TYR A 65 -2.37 14.82 2.87
CA TYR A 65 -3.02 13.55 3.23
C TYR A 65 -3.20 12.61 2.04
N ARG A 66 -3.45 13.13 0.84
CA ARG A 66 -3.59 12.29 -0.36
C ARG A 66 -2.29 11.55 -0.64
N HIS A 67 -1.20 12.30 -0.76
CA HIS A 67 0.12 11.77 -1.08
C HIS A 67 0.58 10.75 -0.02
N ALA A 68 0.56 11.15 1.25
CA ALA A 68 0.96 10.25 2.34
C ALA A 68 0.11 8.96 2.41
N MET A 69 -1.19 9.04 2.10
CA MET A 69 -2.05 7.84 2.08
C MET A 69 -1.78 6.96 0.85
N GLU A 70 -1.42 7.53 -0.30
CA GLU A 70 -1.00 6.79 -1.49
C GLU A 70 0.28 6.00 -1.19
N GLU A 71 1.26 6.60 -0.52
CA GLU A 71 2.49 5.93 -0.10
C GLU A 71 2.25 4.81 0.92
N VAL A 72 1.45 5.06 1.96
CA VAL A 72 1.08 4.04 2.95
C VAL A 72 0.34 2.87 2.29
N ALA A 73 -0.57 3.15 1.36
CA ALA A 73 -1.30 2.12 0.62
C ALA A 73 -0.36 1.32 -0.30
N ALA A 74 0.58 1.98 -0.98
CA ALA A 74 1.57 1.33 -1.82
C ALA A 74 2.46 0.40 -1.00
N MET A 75 3.02 0.86 0.12
CA MET A 75 3.82 0.02 1.01
C MET A 75 3.04 -1.20 1.51
N ALA A 76 1.79 -1.02 1.92
CA ALA A 76 0.93 -2.12 2.36
C ALA A 76 0.65 -3.14 1.24
N TYR A 77 0.44 -2.68 0.00
CA TYR A 77 0.27 -3.55 -1.15
C TYR A 77 1.54 -4.37 -1.46
N LEU A 78 2.72 -3.72 -1.45
CA LEU A 78 4.01 -4.40 -1.64
C LEU A 78 4.24 -5.47 -0.56
N MET A 79 3.95 -5.17 0.71
CA MET A 79 4.03 -6.14 1.80
C MET A 79 3.06 -7.30 1.60
N GLY A 80 1.84 -7.04 1.09
CA GLY A 80 0.87 -8.07 0.71
C GLY A 80 1.35 -9.00 -0.41
N MET A 81 2.26 -8.53 -1.27
CA MET A 81 2.95 -9.35 -2.28
C MET A 81 4.13 -10.16 -1.71
N GLY A 82 4.44 -10.01 -0.43
CA GLY A 82 5.54 -10.71 0.25
C GLY A 82 6.88 -9.95 0.25
N ILE A 83 6.88 -8.67 -0.14
CA ILE A 83 8.06 -7.81 -0.04
C ILE A 83 8.29 -7.45 1.44
N ASP A 84 9.55 -7.51 1.86
CA ASP A 84 9.93 -7.14 3.22
C ASP A 84 9.56 -5.66 3.52
N PRO A 85 9.23 -5.31 4.77
CA PRO A 85 8.75 -3.97 5.09
C PRO A 85 9.77 -2.84 4.82
N HIS A 86 11.07 -3.11 4.93
CA HIS A 86 12.14 -2.13 4.66
C HIS A 86 12.33 -1.89 3.15
N LEU A 87 12.24 -2.96 2.35
CA LEU A 87 12.33 -2.93 0.92
C LEU A 87 11.08 -2.30 0.30
N ALA A 88 9.90 -2.54 0.89
CA ALA A 88 8.67 -1.84 0.52
C ALA A 88 8.81 -0.33 0.72
N TYR A 89 9.28 0.11 1.89
CA TYR A 89 9.58 1.51 2.17
C TYR A 89 10.58 2.11 1.17
N TYR A 90 11.76 1.49 1.03
CA TYR A 90 12.79 1.96 0.11
C TYR A 90 12.31 2.03 -1.35
N THR A 91 11.44 1.11 -1.76
CA THR A 91 10.85 1.12 -3.10
C THR A 91 9.94 2.33 -3.30
N VAL A 92 9.05 2.63 -2.35
CA VAL A 92 8.13 3.77 -2.45
C VAL A 92 8.90 5.09 -2.46
N GLU A 93 9.85 5.29 -1.53
CA GLU A 93 10.73 6.46 -1.49
C GLU A 93 11.52 6.65 -2.81
N SER A 94 11.90 5.55 -3.47
CA SER A 94 12.64 5.63 -4.72
C SER A 94 11.84 6.23 -5.88
N TRP A 95 10.51 6.24 -5.80
CA TRP A 95 9.64 6.82 -6.82
C TRP A 95 9.70 8.36 -6.79
N GLU A 96 10.08 8.94 -5.65
CA GLU A 96 10.14 10.39 -5.44
C GLU A 96 11.43 11.06 -5.93
N ILE A 97 12.46 10.28 -6.32
CA ILE A 97 13.82 10.78 -6.62
C ILE A 97 13.86 11.85 -7.74
N ASN A 98 12.76 12.05 -8.49
CA ASN A 98 12.64 13.12 -9.47
C ASN A 98 11.28 13.85 -9.43
N GLU A 99 10.51 13.71 -8.35
CA GLU A 99 9.24 14.44 -8.24
C GLU A 99 9.47 15.92 -7.95
N LYS A 100 8.64 16.75 -8.57
CA LYS A 100 8.61 18.19 -8.32
C LYS A 100 7.32 18.51 -7.59
N PHE A 101 7.46 18.83 -6.31
CA PHE A 101 6.37 19.41 -5.53
C PHE A 101 6.17 20.87 -5.97
N TYR A 102 5.01 21.19 -6.55
CA TYR A 102 4.64 22.52 -7.04
C TYR A 102 3.60 23.18 -6.14
#